data_AF-A0A7V7BC69-F1
#
_entry.id   AF-A0A7V7BC69-F1
#
_cell.length_a   1.000
_cell.length_b   1.000
_cell.length_c   1.000
_cell.angle_alpha   90.00
_cell.angle_beta   90.00
_cell.angle_gamma   90.00
#
_symmetry.space_group_name_H-M   'P 1'
#
loop_
_entity.id
_entity.type
_entity.pdbx_description
1 polymer ?
#
loop_
_entity_poly.entity_id
_entity_poly.type
_entity_poly.pdbx_seq_one_letter_code
_entity_poly.pdbx_strand_id
1 'polypeptide(L)'
;MAKQLQRLQEYHMRAIDLRLQGYDYRQIAEELGRSYSAVHKWFTQQKLIQDELERRKKELAQRAMDRLISSADLAVDNILEILTNPEVPSSIRLNAAQDLLDRLGIKGADKLELKGSFDTNINKLDSILNQLKED
;
A
#
# COMPACT_ATOMS: atom_id res chain seq x y z
N MET A 1 2.78 40.64 -17.51
CA MET A 1 4.13 40.17 -17.91
C MET A 1 4.39 38.81 -17.27
N ALA A 2 4.13 37.70 -17.98
CA ALA A 2 4.56 36.37 -17.54
C ALA A 2 5.89 36.06 -18.23
N LYS A 3 7.01 36.35 -17.56
CA LYS A 3 8.33 36.07 -18.10
C LYS A 3 8.54 34.56 -18.04
N GLN A 4 8.43 33.96 -19.21
CA GLN A 4 8.79 32.60 -19.56
C GLN A 4 10.04 32.13 -18.79
N LEU A 5 9.88 31.18 -17.87
CA LEU A 5 10.97 30.33 -17.45
C LEU A 5 11.16 29.28 -18.54
N GLN A 6 11.90 29.64 -19.59
CA GLN A 6 12.22 28.76 -20.72
C GLN A 6 13.16 27.61 -20.32
N ARG A 7 13.72 27.59 -19.10
CA ARG A 7 14.66 26.57 -18.67
C ARG A 7 14.70 26.44 -17.14
N LEU A 8 14.85 25.21 -16.65
CA LEU A 8 15.18 24.96 -15.25
C LEU A 8 16.57 25.54 -14.96
N GLN A 9 16.66 26.34 -13.90
CA GLN A 9 17.92 26.90 -13.42
C GLN A 9 18.42 26.05 -12.25
N GLU A 10 19.70 26.14 -11.92
CA GLU A 10 20.34 25.33 -10.88
C GLU A 10 19.61 25.39 -9.54
N TYR A 11 19.15 26.58 -9.13
CA TYR A 11 18.40 26.74 -7.88
C TYR A 11 17.00 26.09 -7.93
N HIS A 12 16.37 25.99 -9.11
CA HIS A 12 15.13 25.23 -9.26
C HIS A 12 15.39 23.73 -9.11
N MET A 13 16.49 23.23 -9.68
CA MET A 13 16.90 21.82 -9.51
C MET A 13 17.18 21.51 -8.04
N ARG A 14 17.90 22.40 -7.36
CA ARG A 14 18.18 22.25 -5.92
C ARG A 14 16.90 22.28 -5.09
N ALA A 15 15.95 23.15 -5.41
CA ALA A 15 14.64 23.19 -4.75
C ALA A 15 13.89 21.86 -4.93
N ILE A 16 13.92 21.26 -6.12
CA ILE A 16 13.29 19.97 -6.41
C ILE A 16 13.95 18.86 -5.58
N ASP A 17 15.28 18.84 -5.47
CA ASP A 17 16.00 17.86 -4.67
C ASP A 17 15.63 17.95 -3.18
N LEU A 18 15.61 19.16 -2.62
CA LEU A 18 15.16 19.39 -1.24
C LEU A 18 13.71 18.96 -1.04
N ARG A 19 12.84 19.21 -2.02
CA ARG A 19 11.44 18.77 -1.96
C ARG A 19 11.32 17.25 -1.95
N LEU A 20 12.12 16.53 -2.75
CA LEU A 20 12.19 15.07 -2.77
C LEU A 20 12.73 14.50 -1.45
N GLN A 21 13.58 15.25 -0.74
CA GLN A 21 14.08 14.91 0.60
C GLN A 21 13.05 15.17 1.72
N GLY A 22 11.88 15.73 1.39
CA GLY A 22 10.79 15.96 2.35
C GLY A 22 10.73 17.37 2.94
N TYR A 23 11.59 18.29 2.50
CA TYR A 23 11.57 19.67 2.99
C TYR A 23 10.28 20.38 2.54
N ASP A 24 9.77 21.26 3.40
CA ASP A 24 8.64 22.13 3.08
C ASP A 24 9.11 23.42 2.35
N TYR A 25 8.15 24.21 1.86
CA TYR A 25 8.48 25.42 1.09
C TYR A 25 9.16 26.53 1.91
N ARG A 26 9.00 26.58 3.24
CA ARG A 26 9.72 27.54 4.09
C ARG A 26 11.18 27.11 4.24
N GLN A 27 11.41 25.85 4.57
CA GLN A 27 12.77 25.31 4.73
C GLN A 27 13.56 25.43 3.42
N ILE A 28 12.93 25.15 2.27
CA ILE A 28 13.54 25.33 0.95
C ILE A 28 13.86 26.81 0.69
N ALA A 29 12.97 27.72 1.09
CA ALA A 29 13.19 29.15 0.91
C ALA A 29 14.38 29.65 1.74
N GLU A 30 14.48 29.21 3.01
CA GLU A 30 15.62 29.49 3.89
C GLU A 30 16.93 28.95 3.33
N GLU A 31 16.96 27.67 2.94
CA GLU A 31 18.14 26.99 2.39
C GLU A 31 18.66 27.67 1.10
N LEU A 32 17.76 28.18 0.27
CA LEU A 32 18.12 28.82 -1.01
C LEU A 32 18.28 30.34 -0.92
N GLY A 33 18.05 30.95 0.24
CA GLY A 33 18.06 32.41 0.40
C GLY A 33 17.00 33.11 -0.45
N ARG A 34 15.80 32.51 -0.59
CA ARG A 34 14.69 33.01 -1.41
C ARG A 34 13.47 33.30 -0.55
N SER A 35 12.51 34.04 -1.12
CA SER A 35 11.24 34.26 -0.44
C SER A 35 10.35 33.03 -0.54
N TYR A 36 9.61 32.74 0.54
CA TYR A 36 8.59 31.69 0.55
C TYR A 36 7.61 31.81 -0.62
N SER A 37 7.17 33.03 -0.95
CA SER A 37 6.23 33.28 -2.05
C SER A 37 6.81 32.83 -3.40
N ALA A 38 8.11 33.04 -3.63
CA ALA A 38 8.77 32.59 -4.86
C ALA A 38 8.77 31.05 -4.95
N VAL A 39 9.23 30.37 -3.89
CA VAL A 39 9.27 28.91 -3.81
C VAL A 39 7.88 28.31 -3.95
N HIS A 40 6.88 28.88 -3.27
CA HIS A 40 5.49 28.46 -3.41
C HIS A 40 5.02 28.56 -4.87
N LYS A 41 5.29 29.68 -5.56
CA LYS A 41 4.93 29.85 -6.98
C LYS A 41 5.64 28.85 -7.89
N TRP A 42 6.89 28.49 -7.60
CA TRP A 42 7.61 27.45 -8.36
C TRP A 42 6.86 26.13 -8.36
N PHE A 43 6.46 25.65 -7.19
CA PHE A 43 5.78 24.35 -7.07
C PHE A 43 4.30 24.39 -7.41
N THR A 44 3.65 25.55 -7.45
CA THR A 44 2.19 25.66 -7.69
C THR A 44 1.80 26.23 -9.05
N GLN A 45 2.64 27.07 -9.65
CA GLN A 45 2.30 27.81 -10.88
C GLN A 45 3.24 27.50 -12.04
N GLN A 46 4.39 26.86 -11.79
CA GLN A 46 5.38 26.58 -12.84
C GLN A 46 5.35 25.12 -13.24
N LYS A 47 4.66 24.85 -14.36
CA LYS A 47 4.48 23.52 -14.91
C LYS A 47 5.81 22.77 -15.13
N LEU A 48 6.84 23.44 -15.63
CA LEU A 48 8.15 22.80 -15.87
C LEU A 48 8.78 22.21 -14.60
N ILE A 49 8.63 22.89 -13.46
CA ILE A 49 9.16 22.41 -12.17
C ILE A 49 8.30 21.26 -11.64
N GLN A 50 6.98 21.36 -11.78
CA GLN A 50 6.06 20.30 -11.38
C GLN A 50 6.29 19.01 -12.18
N ASP A 51 6.41 19.13 -13.50
CA ASP A 51 6.64 18.00 -14.39
C ASP A 51 7.97 17.29 -14.06
N GLU A 52 9.03 18.05 -13.80
CA GLU A 52 10.33 17.49 -13.41
C GLU A 52 10.29 16.84 -12.01
N LEU A 53 9.60 17.45 -11.04
CA LEU A 53 9.42 16.86 -9.71
C LEU A 53 8.66 15.53 -9.81
N GLU A 54 7.57 15.49 -10.56
CA GLU A 54 6.77 14.27 -10.75
C GLU A 54 7.53 13.19 -11.52
N ARG A 55 8.30 13.56 -12.55
CA ARG A 55 9.19 12.63 -13.25
C ARG A 55 10.17 11.98 -12.28
N ARG A 56 10.85 12.77 -11.43
CA ARG A 56 11.80 12.26 -10.45
C ARG A 56 11.15 11.41 -9.36
N LYS A 57 9.94 11.76 -8.91
CA LYS A 57 9.17 10.91 -7.97
C LYS A 57 8.87 9.55 -8.56
N LYS A 58 8.41 9.50 -9.82
CA LYS A 58 8.15 8.24 -10.53
C LYS A 58 9.42 7.41 -10.67
N GLU A 59 10.54 8.03 -11.04
CA GLU A 59 11.83 7.34 -11.13
C GLU A 59 12.30 6.79 -9.78
N LEU A 60 12.13 7.55 -8.70
CA LEU A 60 12.47 7.09 -7.36
C LEU A 60 11.60 5.92 -6.93
N ALA A 61 10.29 6.00 -7.17
CA ALA A 61 9.34 4.93 -6.88
C ALA A 61 9.64 3.67 -7.68
N GLN A 62 9.94 3.82 -8.98
CA GLN A 62 10.32 2.70 -9.84
C GLN A 62 11.59 2.03 -9.33
N ARG A 63 12.64 2.80 -9.03
CA ARG A 63 13.89 2.24 -8.46
C ARG A 63 13.66 1.52 -7.13
N ALA A 64 12.77 2.05 -6.28
CA ALA A 64 12.41 1.38 -5.04
C ALA A 64 11.68 0.06 -5.31
N MET A 65 10.75 0.05 -6.27
CA MET A 65 10.05 -1.15 -6.70
C MET A 65 11.00 -2.19 -7.30
N ASP A 66 11.92 -1.78 -8.16
CA ASP A 66 12.93 -2.66 -8.75
C ASP A 66 13.78 -3.33 -7.65
N ARG A 67 14.21 -2.56 -6.64
CA ARG A 67 14.93 -3.10 -5.47
C ARG A 67 14.09 -4.09 -4.68
N LEU A 68 12.80 -3.80 -4.48
CA LEU A 68 11.88 -4.71 -3.78
C LEU A 68 11.71 -6.01 -4.56
N ILE A 69 11.51 -5.94 -5.89
CA ILE A 69 11.39 -7.11 -6.76
C ILE A 69 12.68 -7.93 -6.71
N SER A 70 13.85 -7.31 -6.86
CA SER A 70 15.13 -8.01 -6.74
C SER A 70 15.37 -8.63 -5.36
N SER A 71 14.80 -8.02 -4.30
CA SER A 71 14.88 -8.57 -2.94
C SER A 71 13.83 -9.66 -2.68
N ALA A 72 12.81 -9.78 -3.53
CA ALA A 72 11.78 -10.79 -3.38
C ALA A 72 12.33 -12.20 -3.61
N ASP A 73 13.24 -12.36 -4.58
CA ASP A 73 13.95 -13.64 -4.79
C ASP A 73 14.73 -14.04 -3.54
N LEU A 74 15.48 -13.11 -2.95
CA LEU A 74 16.19 -13.35 -1.68
C LEU A 74 15.23 -13.69 -0.53
N ALA A 75 14.05 -13.05 -0.48
CA ALA A 75 13.04 -13.38 0.51
C ALA A 75 12.49 -14.80 0.33
N VAL A 76 12.28 -15.25 -0.92
CA VAL A 76 11.88 -16.63 -1.23
C VAL A 76 12.97 -17.61 -0.81
N ASP A 77 14.23 -17.34 -1.13
CA ASP A 77 15.37 -18.18 -0.73
C ASP A 77 15.46 -18.34 0.79
N ASN A 78 15.30 -17.24 1.54
CA ASN A 78 15.29 -17.28 3.00
C ASN A 78 14.12 -18.12 3.55
N ILE A 79 12.93 -18.04 2.95
CA ILE A 79 11.79 -18.86 3.37
C ILE A 79 12.07 -20.35 3.09
N LEU A 80 12.68 -20.67 1.96
CA LEU A 80 13.10 -22.04 1.62
C LEU A 80 14.17 -22.57 2.58
N GLU A 81 15.13 -21.75 2.97
CA GLU A 81 16.13 -22.09 3.98
C GLU A 81 15.48 -22.41 5.33
N ILE A 82 14.57 -21.55 5.80
CA ILE A 82 13.79 -21.79 7.04
C ILE A 82 13.03 -23.12 6.93
N LEU A 83 12.38 -23.40 5.81
CA LEU A 83 11.56 -24.58 5.60
C LEU A 83 12.38 -25.88 5.55
N THR A 84 13.60 -25.83 5.04
CA THR A 84 14.46 -27.02 4.85
C THR A 84 15.45 -27.25 5.99
N ASN A 85 15.65 -26.25 6.87
CA ASN A 85 16.59 -26.36 7.98
C ASN A 85 16.04 -27.19 9.15
N PRO A 86 16.64 -28.36 9.48
CA PRO A 86 16.17 -29.23 10.56
C PRO A 86 16.29 -28.59 11.96
N GLU A 87 17.20 -27.62 12.15
CA GLU A 87 17.43 -26.92 13.42
C GLU A 87 16.36 -25.88 13.75
N VAL A 88 15.60 -25.43 12.74
CA VAL A 88 14.48 -24.49 12.94
C VAL A 88 13.31 -25.24 13.59
N PRO A 89 12.62 -24.67 14.60
CA PRO A 89 11.46 -25.33 15.21
C PRO A 89 10.38 -25.71 14.18
N SER A 90 9.80 -26.91 14.32
CA SER A 90 8.77 -27.43 13.39
C SER A 90 7.58 -26.48 13.18
N SER A 91 7.19 -25.73 14.21
CA SER A 91 6.12 -24.74 14.12
C SER A 91 6.48 -23.57 13.19
N ILE A 92 7.72 -23.11 13.21
CA ILE A 92 8.20 -22.04 12.34
C ILE A 92 8.31 -22.53 10.89
N ARG A 93 8.77 -23.76 10.68
CA ARG A 93 8.77 -24.38 9.35
C ARG A 93 7.38 -24.56 8.77
N LEU A 94 6.42 -24.97 9.62
CA LEU A 94 5.01 -25.09 9.22
C LEU A 94 4.44 -23.72 8.81
N ASN A 95 4.72 -22.66 9.57
CA ASN A 95 4.29 -21.30 9.23
C ASN A 95 4.91 -20.81 7.91
N ALA A 96 6.20 -21.09 7.68
CA ALA A 96 6.87 -20.78 6.42
C ALA A 96 6.23 -21.52 5.22
N ALA A 97 5.87 -22.79 5.41
CA ALA A 97 5.17 -23.58 4.40
C ALA A 97 3.77 -23.02 4.11
N GLN A 98 3.02 -22.62 5.15
CA GLN A 98 1.72 -21.99 5.02
C GLN A 98 1.80 -20.65 4.26
N ASP A 99 2.75 -19.79 4.62
CA ASP A 99 2.94 -18.48 3.96
C ASP A 99 3.26 -18.64 2.47
N LEU A 100 4.08 -19.64 2.08
CA LEU A 100 4.33 -19.95 0.67
C LEU A 100 3.06 -20.40 -0.07
N LEU A 101 2.28 -21.32 0.52
CA LEU A 101 1.05 -21.83 -0.10
C LEU A 101 0.00 -20.72 -0.25
N ASP A 102 -0.14 -19.87 0.77
CA ASP A 102 -1.05 -18.72 0.73
C ASP A 102 -0.67 -17.72 -0.36
N ARG A 103 0.64 -17.47 -0.58
CA ARG A 103 1.15 -16.60 -1.66
C ARG A 103 0.91 -17.18 -3.05
N LEU A 104 0.86 -18.50 -3.20
CA LEU A 104 0.47 -19.16 -4.44
C LEU A 104 -1.05 -19.15 -4.69
N GLY A 105 -1.83 -18.58 -3.77
CA GLY A 105 -3.28 -18.58 -3.83
C GLY A 105 -3.90 -19.94 -3.52
N ILE A 106 -3.13 -20.88 -2.97
CA ILE A 106 -3.60 -22.22 -2.57
C ILE A 106 -4.17 -22.08 -1.16
N LYS A 107 -5.39 -21.56 -1.07
CA LYS A 107 -6.11 -21.46 0.20
C LYS A 107 -7.00 -22.67 0.42
N GLY A 108 -7.16 -23.05 1.68
CA GLY A 108 -8.17 -24.02 2.11
C GLY A 108 -9.57 -23.56 1.70
N ALA A 109 -10.48 -24.52 1.47
CA ALA A 109 -11.82 -24.26 0.96
C ALA A 109 -12.55 -23.17 1.78
N ASP A 110 -13.29 -22.31 1.08
CA ASP A 110 -14.08 -21.25 1.71
C ASP A 110 -15.06 -21.83 2.72
N LYS A 111 -15.01 -21.32 3.95
CA LYS A 111 -15.96 -21.66 5.00
C LYS A 111 -17.28 -20.93 4.71
N LEU A 112 -18.24 -21.65 4.17
CA LEU A 112 -19.59 -21.14 3.92
C LEU A 112 -20.35 -21.09 5.26
N GLU A 113 -20.44 -19.90 5.86
CA GLU A 113 -21.24 -19.70 7.08
C GLU A 113 -22.71 -19.48 6.72
N LEU A 114 -23.50 -20.56 6.76
CA LEU A 114 -24.96 -20.49 6.70
C LEU A 114 -25.49 -19.95 8.03
N LYS A 115 -25.82 -18.65 8.07
CA LYS A 115 -26.69 -18.08 9.12
C LYS A 115 -28.14 -18.46 8.86
N GLY A 116 -28.53 -19.67 9.26
CA GLY A 116 -29.92 -20.02 9.43
C GLY A 116 -30.43 -19.47 10.76
N SER A 117 -31.31 -18.47 10.73
CA SER A 117 -32.17 -18.19 11.88
C SER A 117 -33.25 -19.27 11.88
N PHE A 118 -33.22 -20.19 12.85
CA PHE A 118 -34.39 -21.01 13.12
C PHE A 118 -35.42 -20.09 13.78
N ASP A 119 -36.37 -19.60 12.99
CA ASP A 119 -37.59 -18.99 13.50
C ASP A 119 -38.39 -20.10 14.20
N THR A 120 -38.06 -20.38 15.46
CA THR A 120 -38.92 -21.15 16.36
C THR A 120 -40.08 -20.27 16.76
N ASN A 121 -40.94 -19.93 15.78
CA ASN A 121 -42.21 -19.30 16.05
C ASN A 121 -43.11 -20.37 16.70
N ILE A 122 -43.00 -20.49 18.02
CA ILE A 122 -43.76 -21.42 18.88
C ILE A 122 -45.26 -21.32 18.59
N ASN A 123 -45.73 -20.14 18.15
CA ASN A 123 -47.12 -19.86 17.81
C ASN A 123 -47.65 -20.63 16.58
N LYS A 124 -46.79 -21.10 15.66
CA LYS A 124 -47.24 -21.94 14.51
C LYS A 124 -47.54 -23.38 14.94
N LEU A 125 -46.84 -23.88 15.96
CA LEU A 125 -47.10 -25.22 16.48
C LEU A 125 -48.45 -25.25 17.21
N ASP A 126 -48.73 -24.22 18.00
CA ASP A 126 -50.00 -24.06 18.71
C ASP A 126 -51.18 -23.86 17.76
N SER A 127 -51.01 -23.14 16.64
CA SER A 127 -52.07 -23.00 15.64
C SER A 127 -52.40 -24.33 14.95
N ILE A 128 -51.39 -25.16 14.66
CA ILE A 128 -51.58 -26.48 14.05
C ILE A 128 -52.21 -27.47 15.05
N LEU A 129 -51.78 -27.43 16.31
CA LEU A 129 -52.33 -28.28 17.37
C LEU A 129 -53.79 -27.94 17.72
N ASN A 130 -54.16 -26.65 17.63
CA ASN A 130 -55.55 -26.25 17.85
C ASN A 130 -56.46 -26.63 16.67
N GLN A 131 -55.96 -26.55 15.43
CA GLN A 131 -56.73 -27.02 14.26
C GLN A 131 -57.01 -28.53 14.29
N LEU A 132 -56.13 -29.35 14.87
CA LEU A 132 -56.34 -30.80 15.02
C LEU A 132 -57.22 -31.19 16.23
N LYS A 133 -57.59 -30.24 17.09
CA LYS A 133 -58.48 -30.47 18.25
C LYS A 133 -59.94 -30.11 17.97
N GLU A 134 -60.21 -29.41 16.87
CA GLU A 134 -61.56 -28.97 16.49
C GLU A 134 -62.24 -29.88 15.44
N ASP A 135 -61.57 -30.96 15.02
CA ASP A 135 -62.14 -32.11 14.29
C ASP A 135 -62.30 -33.33 15.22
#